data_AF-A0A523JFL0-F1
#
_entry.id   AF-A0A523JFL0-F1
#
_cell.length_a   1.000
_cell.length_b   1.000
_cell.length_c   1.000
_cell.angle_alpha   90.00
_cell.angle_beta   90.00
_cell.angle_gamma   90.00
#
_symmetry.space_group_name_H-M   'P 1'
#
loop_
_entity.id
_entity.type
_entity.pdbx_description
1 polymer ?
#
loop_
_entity_poly.entity_id
_entity_poly.type
_entity_poly.pdbx_seq_one_letter_code
_entity_poly.pdbx_strand_id
1 'polypeptide(L)'
;MEGSEGRLVLNLLAGELRLERHREASRGIRVESGAGDGITEELTHFLECFQQGRLPDETGADGRAVLEILLAAYASAARGEPVPLPFNPGDITRPVDLWLSR
;
A
#
# COMPACT_ATOMS: atom_id res chain seq x y z
N MET A 1 -13.15 -6.95 11.61
CA MET A 1 -12.74 -6.66 13.00
C MET A 1 -13.72 -7.34 13.95
N GLU A 2 -13.23 -8.15 14.89
CA GLU A 2 -14.04 -8.90 15.86
C GLU A 2 -14.29 -8.04 17.11
N GLY A 3 -15.52 -8.00 17.62
CA GLY A 3 -15.89 -7.30 18.85
C GLY A 3 -16.79 -8.15 19.75
N SER A 4 -17.01 -7.71 20.99
CA SER A 4 -17.76 -8.48 22.01
C SER A 4 -19.22 -8.77 21.65
N GLU A 5 -19.78 -8.01 20.70
CA GLU A 5 -21.19 -8.07 20.29
C GLU A 5 -21.36 -8.62 18.86
N GLY A 6 -20.28 -8.83 18.12
CA GLY A 6 -20.34 -9.25 16.72
C GLY A 6 -19.09 -8.87 15.93
N ARG A 7 -19.17 -8.98 14.60
CA ARG A 7 -18.07 -8.72 13.67
C ARG A 7 -18.46 -7.66 12.65
N LEU A 8 -17.51 -6.77 12.36
CA LEU A 8 -17.59 -5.86 11.23
C LEU A 8 -16.77 -6.44 10.07
N VAL A 9 -17.43 -6.65 8.93
CA VAL A 9 -16.86 -7.20 7.69
C VAL A 9 -16.84 -6.09 6.65
N LEU A 10 -15.65 -5.78 6.15
CA LEU A 10 -15.46 -4.85 5.05
C LEU A 10 -15.15 -5.66 3.79
N ASN A 11 -15.97 -5.50 2.76
CA ASN A 11 -15.72 -6.02 1.43
C ASN A 11 -15.35 -4.86 0.52
N LEU A 12 -14.05 -4.68 0.30
CA LEU A 12 -13.50 -3.60 -0.52
C LEU A 12 -13.99 -3.69 -1.98
N LEU A 13 -14.02 -4.90 -2.55
CA LEU A 13 -14.46 -5.13 -3.93
C LEU A 13 -15.93 -4.77 -4.16
N ALA A 14 -16.78 -5.00 -3.16
CA ALA A 14 -18.21 -4.71 -3.26
C ALA A 14 -18.56 -3.29 -2.76
N GLY A 15 -17.61 -2.54 -2.20
CA GLY A 15 -17.91 -1.30 -1.48
C GLY A 15 -18.92 -1.52 -0.34
N GLU A 16 -18.84 -2.67 0.34
CA GLU A 16 -19.84 -3.07 1.33
C GLU A 16 -19.23 -3.17 2.72
N LEU A 17 -19.90 -2.58 3.71
CA LEU A 17 -19.63 -2.80 5.11
C LEU A 17 -20.83 -3.51 5.74
N ARG A 18 -20.59 -4.71 6.24
CA ARG A 18 -21.58 -5.54 6.94
C ARG A 18 -21.29 -5.59 8.41
N LEU A 19 -22.31 -5.33 9.22
CA LEU A 19 -22.30 -5.62 10.64
C LEU A 19 -23.03 -6.94 10.87
N GLU A 20 -22.32 -7.92 11.45
CA GLU A 20 -22.83 -9.23 11.81
C GLU A 20 -22.89 -9.32 13.34
N ARG A 21 -24.09 -9.34 13.93
CA ARG A 21 -24.28 -9.43 15.38
C ARG A 21 -24.61 -10.87 15.78
N HIS A 22 -24.10 -11.38 16.92
CA HIS A 22 -24.21 -12.80 17.30
C HIS A 22 -25.63 -13.36 17.44
N ARG A 23 -26.64 -12.52 17.67
CA ARG A 23 -28.03 -12.93 17.92
C ARG A 23 -29.06 -12.20 17.05
N GLU A 24 -28.61 -11.45 16.04
CA GLU A 24 -29.50 -10.70 15.13
C GLU A 24 -29.11 -10.92 13.66
N ALA A 25 -30.04 -10.64 12.76
CA ALA A 25 -29.79 -10.68 11.33
C ALA A 25 -28.72 -9.64 10.95
N SER A 26 -27.79 -10.04 10.08
CA SER A 26 -26.75 -9.15 9.55
C SER A 26 -27.38 -7.98 8.79
N ARG A 27 -26.93 -6.76 9.08
CA ARG A 27 -27.34 -5.56 8.34
C ARG A 27 -26.21 -5.11 7.43
N GLY A 28 -26.45 -5.17 6.12
CA GLY A 28 -25.56 -4.60 5.12
C GLY A 28 -25.80 -3.10 5.02
N ILE A 29 -24.72 -2.31 5.09
CA ILE A 29 -24.73 -0.91 4.73
C ILE A 29 -23.89 -0.82 3.46
N ARG A 30 -24.50 -0.35 2.37
CA ARG A 30 -23.74 0.01 1.18
C ARG A 30 -22.87 1.19 1.58
N VAL A 31 -21.56 1.00 1.56
CA VAL A 31 -20.63 2.11 1.73
C VAL A 31 -20.53 2.72 0.36
N GLU A 32 -21.21 3.84 0.17
CA GLU A 32 -20.82 4.71 -0.92
C GLU A 32 -19.40 5.16 -0.61
N SER A 33 -18.43 4.62 -1.33
CA SER A 33 -17.08 5.16 -1.35
C SER A 33 -17.20 6.55 -1.96
N GLY A 34 -17.51 7.54 -1.14
CA GLY A 34 -17.19 8.91 -1.48
C GLY A 34 -15.72 8.92 -1.83
N ALA A 35 -15.37 9.36 -3.04
CA ALA A 35 -13.99 9.56 -3.46
C ALA A 35 -13.21 10.20 -2.29
N GLY A 36 -12.19 9.53 -1.75
CA GLY A 36 -11.73 9.93 -0.42
C GLY A 36 -10.31 9.60 0.04
N ASP A 37 -9.75 8.41 -0.24
CA ASP A 37 -8.43 8.07 0.33
C ASP A 37 -7.39 7.50 -0.64
N GLY A 38 -7.74 7.20 -1.89
CA GLY A 38 -6.85 6.63 -2.91
C GLY A 38 -6.41 5.19 -2.62
N ILE A 39 -6.17 4.86 -1.34
CA ILE A 39 -5.78 3.54 -0.85
C ILE A 39 -6.88 2.51 -1.12
N THR A 40 -8.14 2.87 -0.91
CA THR A 40 -9.27 1.95 -1.16
C THR A 40 -9.37 1.62 -2.66
N GLU A 41 -9.15 2.61 -3.53
CA GLU A 41 -9.20 2.46 -4.98
C GLU A 41 -8.01 1.63 -5.49
N GLU A 42 -6.80 1.91 -4.99
CA GLU A 42 -5.57 1.18 -5.31
C GLU A 42 -5.67 -0.31 -4.91
N LEU A 43 -6.13 -0.59 -3.68
CA LEU A 43 -6.32 -1.97 -3.21
C LEU A 43 -7.43 -2.70 -3.96
N THR A 44 -8.51 -2.00 -4.33
CA THR A 44 -9.60 -2.57 -5.13
C THR A 44 -9.08 -2.98 -6.51
N HIS A 45 -8.36 -2.08 -7.20
CA HIS A 45 -7.73 -2.39 -8.49
C HIS A 45 -6.78 -3.58 -8.39
N PHE A 46 -5.91 -3.60 -7.38
CA PHE A 46 -5.00 -4.72 -7.16
C PHE A 46 -5.73 -6.06 -7.00
N LEU A 47 -6.80 -6.09 -6.19
CA LEU A 47 -7.58 -7.31 -5.98
C LEU A 47 -8.30 -7.77 -7.25
N GLU A 48 -8.87 -6.84 -8.02
CA GLU A 48 -9.44 -7.15 -9.34
C GLU A 48 -8.39 -7.72 -10.29
N CYS A 49 -7.18 -7.14 -10.30
CA CYS A 49 -6.08 -7.64 -11.11
C CYS A 49 -5.78 -9.09 -10.81
N PHE A 50 -5.61 -9.36 -9.52
CA PHE A 50 -5.27 -10.66 -9.00
C PHE A 50 -6.34 -11.71 -9.33
N GLN A 51 -7.62 -11.38 -9.12
CA GLN A 51 -8.73 -12.29 -9.42
C GLN A 51 -8.85 -12.62 -10.90
N GLN A 52 -8.50 -11.68 -11.78
CA GLN A 52 -8.57 -11.84 -13.23
C GLN A 52 -7.27 -12.38 -13.84
N GLY A 53 -6.20 -12.54 -13.04
CA GLY A 53 -4.88 -12.92 -13.54
C GLY A 53 -4.22 -11.87 -14.45
N ARG A 54 -4.61 -10.59 -14.32
CA ARG A 54 -3.97 -9.47 -15.03
C ARG A 54 -2.89 -8.82 -14.16
N LEU A 55 -1.98 -8.09 -14.79
CA LEU A 55 -1.05 -7.23 -14.07
C LEU A 55 -1.76 -5.94 -13.62
N PRO A 56 -1.46 -5.43 -12.42
CA PRO A 56 -1.80 -4.06 -12.07
C PRO A 56 -1.01 -3.05 -12.92
N ASP A 57 -1.57 -1.85 -13.05
CA ASP A 57 -0.90 -0.75 -13.78
C ASP A 57 0.40 -0.35 -13.09
N GLU A 58 0.42 -0.38 -11.75
CA GLU A 58 1.60 -0.19 -10.91
C GLU A 58 2.09 -1.56 -10.40
N THR A 59 3.26 -1.97 -10.87
CA THR A 59 3.82 -3.29 -10.59
C THR A 59 4.89 -3.26 -9.50
N GLY A 60 5.34 -4.45 -9.08
CA GLY A 60 6.50 -4.55 -8.19
C GLY A 60 7.80 -4.00 -8.79
N ALA A 61 7.91 -3.91 -10.13
CA ALA A 61 9.07 -3.31 -10.78
C ALA A 61 9.10 -1.79 -10.58
N ASP A 62 7.94 -1.15 -10.61
CA ASP A 62 7.78 0.29 -10.37
C ASP A 62 8.13 0.61 -8.91
N GLY A 63 7.63 -0.20 -7.96
CA GLY A 63 8.02 -0.12 -6.55
C GLY A 63 9.53 -0.26 -6.33
N ARG A 64 10.19 -1.16 -7.07
CA ARG A 64 11.66 -1.32 -7.01
C ARG A 64 12.39 -0.09 -7.54
N ALA A 65 11.91 0.53 -8.63
CA ALA A 65 12.48 1.77 -9.15
C ALA A 65 12.32 2.93 -8.16
N VAL A 66 11.18 3.02 -7.46
CA VAL A 66 10.97 4.02 -6.40
C VAL A 66 11.96 3.82 -5.24
N LEU A 67 12.19 2.58 -4.81
CA LEU A 67 13.20 2.29 -3.78
C LEU A 67 14.59 2.72 -4.23
N GLU A 68 14.95 2.48 -5.48
CA GLU A 68 16.22 2.92 -6.06
C GLU A 68 16.41 4.44 -5.99
N ILE A 69 15.38 5.19 -6.38
CA ILE A 69 15.34 6.65 -6.29
C ILE A 69 15.50 7.13 -4.84
N LEU A 70 14.78 6.50 -3.90
CA LEU A 70 14.87 6.83 -2.47
C LEU A 70 16.29 6.61 -1.92
N LEU A 71 16.92 5.48 -2.25
CA LEU A 71 18.29 5.19 -1.84
C LEU A 71 19.29 6.20 -2.43
N ALA A 72 19.13 6.56 -3.71
CA ALA A 72 19.95 7.57 -4.35
C ALA A 72 19.77 8.95 -3.68
N ALA A 73 18.55 9.29 -3.26
CA ALA A 73 18.26 10.54 -2.55
C ALA A 73 18.96 10.61 -1.18
N TYR A 74 18.92 9.53 -0.38
CA TYR A 74 19.66 9.49 0.89
C TYR A 74 21.17 9.61 0.67
N ALA A 75 21.73 8.91 -0.33
CA ALA A 75 23.15 9.04 -0.68
C ALA A 75 23.50 10.46 -1.17
N SER A 76 22.62 11.09 -1.94
CA SER A 76 22.77 12.47 -2.40
C SER A 76 22.77 13.46 -1.23
N ALA A 77 21.90 13.26 -0.23
CA ALA A 77 21.87 14.07 0.99
C ALA A 77 23.18 14.02 1.79
N ALA A 78 23.85 12.86 1.84
CA ALA A 78 25.21 12.78 2.38
C ALA A 78 26.22 13.52 1.50
N ARG A 79 26.26 13.24 0.19
CA ARG A 79 27.30 13.74 -0.71
C ARG A 79 27.19 15.24 -0.99
N GLY A 80 26.00 15.82 -0.90
CA GLY A 80 25.73 17.19 -1.31
C GLY A 80 25.73 17.38 -2.83
N GLU A 81 25.58 16.28 -3.60
CA GLU A 81 25.58 16.28 -5.07
C GLU A 81 24.60 15.24 -5.62
N PRO A 82 24.15 15.37 -6.88
CA PRO A 82 23.27 14.38 -7.51
C PRO A 82 23.91 12.98 -7.60
N VAL A 83 23.12 11.94 -7.37
CA VAL A 83 23.52 10.54 -7.56
C VAL A 83 22.89 10.00 -8.84
N PRO A 84 23.66 9.49 -9.81
CA PRO A 84 23.12 8.95 -11.05
C PRO A 84 22.41 7.62 -10.82
N LEU A 85 21.42 7.33 -11.65
CA LEU A 85 20.75 6.02 -11.73
C LEU A 85 21.33 5.20 -12.90
N PRO A 86 21.45 3.86 -12.77
CA PRO A 86 20.96 3.09 -11.65
C PRO A 86 21.84 3.15 -10.39
N PHE A 87 21.23 3.08 -9.21
CA PHE A 87 21.91 3.19 -7.92
C PHE A 87 21.63 2.00 -7.00
N ASN A 88 22.68 1.24 -6.69
CA ASN A 88 22.62 0.15 -5.71
C ASN A 88 23.73 0.34 -4.65
N PRO A 89 23.39 0.69 -3.41
CA PRO A 89 24.36 0.88 -2.34
C PRO A 89 24.93 -0.42 -1.76
N GLY A 90 24.45 -1.59 -2.21
CA GLY A 90 24.78 -2.89 -1.61
C GLY A 90 23.94 -3.16 -0.36
N ASP A 91 24.49 -3.96 0.57
CA ASP A 91 23.80 -4.35 1.79
C ASP A 91 23.70 -3.18 2.77
N ILE A 92 22.47 -2.73 3.01
CA ILE A 92 22.15 -1.68 3.97
C ILE A 92 21.01 -2.14 4.89
N THR A 93 21.05 -1.72 6.15
CA THR A 93 19.99 -2.06 7.11
C THR A 93 18.83 -1.07 7.03
N ARG A 94 19.13 0.23 6.91
CA ARG A 94 18.12 1.30 6.81
C ARG A 94 18.56 2.33 5.76
N PRO A 95 17.65 2.82 4.90
CA PRO A 95 17.98 3.84 3.90
C PRO A 95 18.67 5.08 4.47
N VAL A 96 18.26 5.52 5.66
CA VAL A 96 18.80 6.71 6.32
C VAL A 96 20.29 6.60 6.71
N ASP A 97 20.82 5.39 6.84
CA ASP A 97 22.23 5.18 7.15
C ASP A 97 23.14 5.72 6.02
N LEU A 98 22.66 5.73 4.76
CA LEU A 98 23.36 6.37 3.64
C LEU A 98 23.54 7.88 3.81
N TRP A 99 22.78 8.50 4.70
CA TRP A 99 22.87 9.92 5.03
C TRP A 99 23.60 10.20 6.34
N LEU A 100 23.22 9.51 7.42
CA LEU A 100 23.59 9.87 8.79
C LEU A 100 24.89 9.22 9.31
N SER A 101 25.49 8.27 8.60
CA SER A 101 26.69 7.54 9.07
C SER A 101 27.99 8.36 9.00
N ARG A 102 27.95 9.63 9.44
CA ARG A 102 29.12 10.51 9.61
C ARG A 102 29.55 10.59 11.06
#